data_AF-A0A1M5UJN1-F1
#
_entry.id   AF-A0A1M5UJN1-F1
#
_cell.length_a   1.000
_cell.length_b   1.000
_cell.length_c   1.000
_cell.angle_alpha   90.00
_cell.angle_beta   90.00
_cell.angle_gamma   90.00
#
_symmetry.space_group_name_H-M   'P 1'
#
loop_
_entity.id
_entity.type
_entity.pdbx_description
1 polymer ?
#
loop_
_entity_poly.entity_id
_entity_poly.type
_entity_poly.pdbx_seq_one_letter_code
_entity_poly.pdbx_strand_id
1 'polypeptide(L)'
;MKSEHNKEVRSVALDRKTRRSVTRKLEKLQDDLFGSVGKSVDPKPLLSRLYRIVDDYNAAIPREQLKITCRRGCNHCCYIPVEVCLIEAAVIAESCGHQQLPLADRTIPVIQERTPCPFLKDGECSVYEVRPLACRMKLSGDDPAMCEPFEGSHQLVAAQPAFLHLYSAFVDLSHQYVNQVYGQVSGEDMFGVGRHAGDIRQFFPTQR
;
A
#
# COMPACT_ATOMS: atom_id res chain seq x y z
N MET A 1 -25.39 21.34 15.48
CA MET A 1 -24.09 21.97 15.20
C MET A 1 -23.24 20.96 14.44
N LYS A 2 -23.16 21.08 13.10
CA LYS A 2 -22.35 20.19 12.26
C LYS A 2 -20.93 20.73 12.26
N SER A 3 -20.02 20.13 13.03
CA SER A 3 -18.63 20.57 13.07
C SER A 3 -17.91 20.13 11.80
N GLU A 4 -17.42 21.13 11.08
CA GLU A 4 -16.60 21.05 9.87
C GLU A 4 -15.40 20.11 10.07
N HIS A 5 -15.45 18.91 9.49
CA HIS A 5 -14.31 18.00 9.41
C HIS A 5 -13.45 18.32 8.17
N ASN A 6 -13.04 19.59 8.01
CA ASN A 6 -12.08 19.93 6.98
C ASN A 6 -10.67 19.59 7.49
N LYS A 7 -10.28 18.33 7.34
CA LYS A 7 -8.94 17.85 7.70
C LYS A 7 -7.93 18.34 6.67
N GLU A 8 -7.27 19.45 6.96
CA GLU A 8 -6.17 19.97 6.16
C GLU A 8 -5.11 18.87 5.93
N VAL A 9 -4.84 18.59 4.65
CA VAL A 9 -3.71 17.77 4.21
C VAL A 9 -2.44 18.54 4.58
N ARG A 10 -1.79 18.14 5.68
CA ARG A 10 -0.53 18.75 6.12
C ARG A 10 0.59 18.24 5.23
N SER A 11 1.20 19.15 4.48
CA SER A 11 2.27 18.84 3.56
C SER A 11 3.54 19.53 4.06
N VAL A 12 4.59 18.76 4.38
CA VAL A 12 5.93 19.30 4.70
C VAL A 12 6.94 18.71 3.71
N ALA A 13 7.78 19.58 3.16
CA ALA A 13 8.84 19.17 2.24
C ALA A 13 9.95 18.41 2.99
N LEU A 14 10.38 17.28 2.43
CA LEU A 14 11.59 16.59 2.88
C LEU A 14 12.82 17.49 2.73
N ASP A 15 13.84 17.26 3.56
CA ASP A 15 15.12 17.91 3.39
C ASP A 15 15.72 17.60 2.01
N ARG A 16 16.55 18.52 1.51
CA ARG A 16 17.08 18.46 0.14
C ARG A 16 17.93 17.20 -0.11
N LYS A 17 18.65 16.70 0.89
CA LYS A 17 19.55 15.55 0.76
C LYS A 17 18.73 14.26 0.64
N THR A 18 17.75 14.07 1.53
CA THR A 18 16.84 12.93 1.49
C THR A 18 16.03 12.91 0.20
N ARG A 19 15.40 14.04 -0.17
CA ARG A 19 14.64 14.15 -1.41
C ARG A 19 15.47 13.70 -2.62
N ARG A 20 16.72 14.19 -2.73
CA ARG A 20 17.66 13.79 -3.80
C ARG A 20 18.07 12.32 -3.75
N SER A 21 18.10 11.70 -2.58
CA SER A 21 18.42 10.28 -2.43
C SER A 21 17.26 9.40 -2.89
N VAL A 22 16.04 9.70 -2.44
CA VAL A 22 14.82 8.99 -2.83
C VAL A 22 14.57 9.10 -4.33
N THR A 23 14.68 10.31 -4.90
CA THR A 23 14.52 10.52 -6.35
C THR A 23 15.50 9.66 -7.16
N ARG A 24 16.79 9.62 -6.81
CA ARG A 24 17.78 8.79 -7.51
C ARG A 24 17.50 7.29 -7.40
N LYS A 25 17.01 6.83 -6.25
CA LYS A 25 16.61 5.42 -6.06
C LYS A 25 15.40 5.08 -6.95
N LEU A 26 14.46 6.01 -7.10
CA LEU A 26 13.29 5.88 -7.95
C LEU A 26 13.64 5.86 -9.43
N GLU A 27 14.44 6.81 -9.90
CA GLU A 27 14.93 6.86 -11.29
C GLU A 27 15.60 5.53 -11.65
N LYS A 28 16.52 5.06 -10.81
CA LYS A 28 17.17 3.76 -11.03
C LYS A 28 16.18 2.59 -11.01
N LEU A 29 15.14 2.64 -10.17
CA LEU A 29 14.11 1.59 -10.17
C LEU A 29 13.31 1.61 -11.48
N GLN A 30 12.95 2.80 -11.98
CA GLN A 30 12.25 2.97 -13.25
C GLN A 30 13.09 2.50 -14.43
N ASP A 31 14.39 2.80 -14.44
CA ASP A 31 15.33 2.30 -15.46
C ASP A 31 15.38 0.76 -15.47
N ASP A 32 15.47 0.14 -14.28
CA ASP A 32 15.48 -1.31 -14.14
C ASP A 32 14.14 -1.94 -14.56
N LEU A 33 13.01 -1.28 -14.25
CA LEU A 33 11.68 -1.68 -14.69
C LEU A 33 11.55 -1.63 -16.20
N PHE A 34 11.87 -0.49 -16.81
CA PHE A 34 11.85 -0.29 -18.26
C PHE A 34 12.76 -1.31 -18.97
N GLY A 35 13.96 -1.53 -18.42
CA GLY A 35 14.90 -2.53 -18.92
C GLY A 35 14.40 -3.98 -18.77
N SER A 36 13.37 -4.23 -17.98
CA SER A 36 12.74 -5.56 -17.79
C SER A 36 11.49 -5.78 -18.64
N VAL A 37 10.93 -4.73 -19.25
CA VAL A 37 9.73 -4.82 -20.10
C VAL A 37 9.98 -5.79 -21.25
N GLY A 38 9.02 -6.69 -21.50
CA GLY A 38 9.12 -7.72 -22.54
C GLY A 38 10.05 -8.89 -22.20
N LYS A 39 10.69 -8.89 -21.01
CA LYS A 39 11.49 -10.01 -20.52
C LYS A 39 10.69 -10.88 -19.54
N SER A 40 10.98 -12.17 -19.52
CA SER A 40 10.45 -13.11 -18.52
C SER A 40 11.24 -13.02 -17.21
N VAL A 41 11.22 -11.85 -16.58
CA VAL A 41 11.89 -11.57 -15.29
C VAL A 41 10.83 -11.43 -14.22
N ASP A 42 10.99 -12.11 -13.08
CA ASP A 42 10.09 -11.96 -11.94
C ASP A 42 10.12 -10.50 -11.42
N PRO A 43 8.98 -9.78 -11.38
CA PRO A 43 8.90 -8.40 -10.92
C PRO A 43 8.89 -8.24 -9.39
N LYS A 44 8.72 -9.32 -8.61
CA LYS A 44 8.64 -9.24 -7.13
C LYS A 44 9.90 -8.65 -6.45
N PRO A 45 11.15 -8.91 -6.91
CA PRO A 45 12.33 -8.26 -6.36
C PRO A 45 12.33 -6.74 -6.56
N LEU A 46 11.77 -6.25 -7.67
CA LEU A 46 11.61 -4.83 -7.96
C LEU A 46 10.52 -4.21 -7.09
N LEU A 47 9.40 -4.93 -6.84
CA LEU A 47 8.40 -4.53 -5.85
C LEU A 47 8.99 -4.42 -4.43
N SER A 48 9.80 -5.40 -4.02
CA SER A 48 10.50 -5.36 -2.73
C SER A 48 11.47 -4.18 -2.63
N ARG A 49 12.06 -3.75 -3.75
CA ARG A 49 12.88 -2.53 -3.81
C ARG A 49 12.02 -1.27 -3.72
N LEU A 50 10.86 -1.22 -4.37
CA LEU A 50 9.91 -0.13 -4.24
C LEU A 50 9.49 0.05 -2.77
N TYR A 51 9.13 -1.03 -2.08
CA TYR A 51 8.80 -1.00 -0.64
C TYR A 51 9.90 -0.35 0.20
N ARG A 52 11.16 -0.77 0.02
CA ARG A 52 12.30 -0.17 0.73
C ARG A 52 12.47 1.32 0.45
N ILE A 53 12.24 1.75 -0.79
CA ILE A 53 12.31 3.18 -1.14
C ILE A 53 11.22 3.96 -0.40
N VAL A 54 10.01 3.41 -0.29
CA VAL A 54 8.89 4.03 0.44
C VAL A 54 9.17 4.03 1.94
N ASP A 55 9.75 2.97 2.51
CA ASP A 55 10.12 2.94 3.92
C ASP A 55 11.23 3.95 4.24
N ASP A 56 12.27 4.05 3.39
CA ASP A 56 13.32 5.07 3.50
C ASP A 56 12.73 6.48 3.43
N TYR A 57 11.78 6.69 2.52
CA TYR A 57 11.06 7.94 2.38
C TYR A 57 10.26 8.25 3.65
N ASN A 58 9.49 7.29 4.17
CA ASN A 58 8.70 7.40 5.40
C ASN A 58 9.56 7.68 6.64
N ALA A 59 10.74 7.07 6.72
CA ALA A 59 11.69 7.27 7.81
C ALA A 59 12.22 8.71 7.87
N ALA A 60 12.24 9.41 6.73
CA ALA A 60 12.74 10.78 6.64
C ALA A 60 11.66 11.86 6.76
N ILE A 61 10.39 11.47 6.84
CA ILE A 61 9.29 12.43 7.03
C ILE A 61 9.44 13.11 8.40
N PRO A 62 9.28 14.44 8.52
CA PRO A 62 9.35 15.14 9.79
C PRO A 62 8.10 14.85 10.64
N ARG A 63 8.14 13.72 11.35
CA ARG A 63 7.00 13.11 12.04
C ARG A 63 6.34 14.03 13.05
N GLU A 64 7.13 14.76 13.84
CA GLU A 64 6.61 15.69 14.86
C GLU A 64 5.83 16.84 14.24
N GLN A 65 6.35 17.43 13.16
CA GLN A 65 5.71 18.56 12.45
C GLN A 65 4.38 18.13 11.81
N LEU A 66 4.33 16.90 11.31
CA LEU A 66 3.15 16.31 10.69
C LEU A 66 2.28 15.51 11.68
N LYS A 67 2.64 15.48 12.97
CA LYS A 67 1.96 14.70 14.02
C LYS A 67 1.78 13.21 13.68
N ILE A 68 2.73 12.61 12.95
CA ILE A 68 2.61 11.23 12.50
C ILE A 68 2.89 10.26 13.65
N THR A 69 1.89 9.47 14.01
CA THR A 69 1.95 8.45 15.06
C THR A 69 2.20 7.04 14.53
N CYS A 70 2.01 6.83 13.21
CA CYS A 70 2.13 5.53 12.54
C CYS A 70 3.49 4.86 12.75
N ARG A 71 3.52 3.72 13.44
CA ARG A 71 4.69 2.88 13.71
C ARG A 71 4.26 1.41 13.72
N ARG A 72 5.21 0.48 13.79
CA ARG A 72 4.86 -0.93 14.07
C ARG A 72 4.05 -1.00 15.37
N GLY A 73 2.96 -1.74 15.36
CA GLY A 73 1.94 -1.75 16.42
C GLY A 73 0.80 -0.73 16.25
N CYS A 74 0.85 0.16 15.25
CA CYS A 74 -0.33 0.94 14.83
C CYS A 74 -1.18 0.09 13.87
N ASN A 75 -2.45 -0.14 14.21
CA ASN A 75 -3.38 -0.97 13.44
C ASN A 75 -4.50 -0.17 12.73
N HIS A 76 -4.40 1.16 12.66
CA HIS A 76 -5.44 1.99 12.04
C HIS A 76 -5.73 1.56 10.58
N CYS A 77 -4.68 1.29 9.79
CA CYS A 77 -4.84 0.84 8.42
C CYS A 77 -5.48 -0.55 8.29
N CYS A 78 -5.54 -1.34 9.37
CA CYS A 78 -6.15 -2.67 9.37
C CYS A 78 -7.68 -2.63 9.39
N TYR A 79 -8.30 -1.48 9.68
CA TYR A 79 -9.76 -1.34 9.75
C TYR A 79 -10.36 -0.54 8.58
N ILE A 80 -9.53 -0.05 7.66
CA ILE A 80 -9.96 0.71 6.48
C ILE A 80 -9.79 -0.13 5.21
N PRO A 81 -10.45 0.22 4.09
CA PRO A 81 -10.16 -0.41 2.80
C PRO A 81 -8.69 -0.25 2.40
N VAL A 82 -8.07 -1.36 2.00
CA VAL A 82 -6.68 -1.41 1.55
C VAL A 82 -6.65 -2.06 0.19
N GLU A 83 -6.44 -1.24 -0.83
CA GLU A 83 -6.32 -1.72 -2.20
C GLU A 83 -4.95 -2.35 -2.43
N VAL A 84 -4.95 -3.54 -3.04
CA VAL A 84 -3.77 -4.35 -3.36
C VAL A 84 -3.88 -4.88 -4.79
N CYS A 85 -2.74 -4.95 -5.48
CA CYS A 85 -2.63 -5.61 -6.77
C CYS A 85 -2.25 -7.10 -6.59
N LEU A 86 -2.48 -7.89 -7.64
CA LEU A 86 -2.15 -9.32 -7.65
C LEU A 86 -0.68 -9.62 -7.28
N ILE A 87 0.27 -8.80 -7.73
CA ILE A 87 1.69 -8.97 -7.37
C ILE A 87 1.92 -8.85 -5.86
N GLU A 88 1.24 -7.91 -5.19
CA GLU A 88 1.34 -7.74 -3.73
C GLU A 88 0.67 -8.90 -3.00
N ALA A 89 -0.50 -9.33 -3.47
CA ALA A 89 -1.18 -10.49 -2.91
C ALA A 89 -0.32 -11.77 -3.05
N ALA A 90 0.36 -11.96 -4.17
CA ALA A 90 1.28 -13.08 -4.36
C ALA A 90 2.45 -13.03 -3.35
N VAL A 91 3.07 -11.85 -3.16
CA VAL A 91 4.16 -11.67 -2.18
C VAL A 91 3.67 -11.91 -0.75
N ILE A 92 2.46 -11.43 -0.41
CA ILE A 92 1.86 -11.67 0.91
C ILE A 92 1.63 -13.16 1.13
N ALA A 93 0.98 -13.84 0.18
CA ALA A 93 0.70 -15.27 0.24
C ALA A 93 1.98 -16.09 0.46
N GLU A 94 3.05 -15.77 -0.28
CA GLU A 94 4.36 -16.42 -0.13
C GLU A 94 5.01 -16.15 1.22
N SER A 95 4.84 -14.95 1.79
CA SER A 95 5.45 -14.58 3.06
C SER A 95 4.78 -15.20 4.29
N CYS A 96 3.47 -15.48 4.23
CA CYS A 96 2.71 -15.95 5.40
C CYS A 96 2.08 -17.33 5.23
N GLY A 97 2.16 -17.93 4.03
CA GLY A 97 1.56 -19.23 3.73
C GLY A 97 0.04 -19.21 3.57
N HIS A 98 -0.60 -18.04 3.60
CA HIS A 98 -2.04 -17.93 3.33
C HIS A 98 -2.33 -18.11 1.84
N GLN A 99 -3.32 -18.94 1.53
CA GLN A 99 -3.78 -19.10 0.16
C GLN A 99 -4.57 -17.87 -0.30
N GLN A 100 -4.11 -17.24 -1.40
CA GLN A 100 -4.87 -16.18 -2.06
C GLN A 100 -6.07 -16.76 -2.83
N LEU A 101 -7.20 -16.06 -2.82
CA LEU A 101 -8.36 -16.43 -3.64
C LEU A 101 -8.17 -16.10 -5.13
N PRO A 102 -8.64 -16.96 -6.05
CA PRO A 102 -8.70 -16.67 -7.48
C PRO A 102 -9.59 -15.45 -7.78
N LEU A 103 -9.26 -14.71 -8.84
CA LEU A 103 -10.00 -13.51 -9.27
C LEU A 103 -11.51 -13.73 -9.45
N ALA A 104 -11.89 -14.85 -10.07
CA ALA A 104 -13.28 -15.20 -10.33
C ALA A 104 -14.11 -15.35 -9.04
N ASP A 105 -13.44 -15.68 -7.92
CA ASP A 105 -14.08 -15.92 -6.63
C ASP A 105 -14.05 -14.68 -5.73
N ARG A 106 -13.48 -13.56 -6.20
CA ARG A 106 -13.43 -12.28 -5.48
C ARG A 106 -14.72 -11.52 -5.66
N THR A 107 -15.81 -11.97 -5.04
CA THR A 107 -17.02 -11.12 -4.91
C THR A 107 -16.61 -9.80 -4.25
N ILE A 108 -17.08 -8.65 -4.76
CA ILE A 108 -16.91 -7.36 -4.07
C ILE A 108 -17.65 -7.46 -2.74
N PRO A 109 -16.96 -7.61 -1.60
CA PRO A 109 -17.65 -7.65 -0.32
C PRO A 109 -18.22 -6.25 -0.15
N VAL A 110 -19.46 -6.17 0.34
CA VAL A 110 -19.83 -4.99 1.14
C VAL A 110 -18.87 -5.04 2.32
N ILE A 111 -17.75 -4.33 2.22
CA ILE A 111 -16.80 -4.20 3.31
C ILE A 111 -17.57 -3.44 4.38
N GLN A 112 -18.08 -4.18 5.36
CA GLN A 112 -18.69 -3.58 6.52
C GLN A 112 -17.61 -2.73 7.19
N GLU A 113 -17.97 -1.48 7.51
CA GLU A 113 -17.16 -0.68 8.41
C GLU A 113 -16.82 -1.54 9.62
N ARG A 114 -15.52 -1.63 9.97
CA ARG A 114 -14.97 -2.39 11.10
C ARG A 114 -14.60 -3.85 10.87
N THR A 115 -14.71 -4.43 9.67
CA THR A 115 -14.10 -5.75 9.42
C THR A 115 -12.57 -5.64 9.41
N PRO A 116 -11.86 -6.26 10.37
CA PRO A 116 -10.41 -6.18 10.43
C PRO A 116 -9.77 -6.87 9.23
N CYS A 117 -8.60 -6.35 8.86
CA CYS A 117 -7.68 -7.01 7.94
C CYS A 117 -7.41 -8.44 8.43
N PRO A 118 -7.41 -9.45 7.54
CA PRO A 118 -7.11 -10.84 7.88
C PRO A 118 -5.72 -11.05 8.51
N PHE A 119 -4.82 -10.08 8.34
CA PHE A 119 -3.46 -10.11 8.88
C PHE A 119 -3.32 -9.33 10.19
N LEU A 120 -4.39 -8.80 10.77
CA LEU A 120 -4.36 -8.20 12.11
C LEU A 120 -4.34 -9.31 13.17
N LYS A 121 -3.27 -9.40 13.95
CA LYS A 121 -3.10 -10.36 15.05
C LYS A 121 -2.55 -9.64 16.28
N ASP A 122 -3.24 -9.78 17.41
CA ASP A 122 -2.82 -9.20 18.71
C ASP A 122 -2.50 -7.70 18.64
N GLY A 123 -3.28 -6.94 17.85
CA GLY A 123 -3.07 -5.50 17.65
C GLY A 123 -1.96 -5.13 16.66
N GLU A 124 -1.24 -6.10 16.10
CA GLU A 124 -0.16 -5.88 15.13
C GLU A 124 -0.46 -6.52 13.77
N CYS A 125 0.16 -5.99 12.70
CA CYS A 125 0.11 -6.61 11.38
C CYS A 125 1.09 -7.80 11.34
N SER A 126 0.57 -9.01 11.14
CA SER A 126 1.37 -10.24 11.04
C SER A 126 2.28 -10.29 9.80
N VAL A 127 1.96 -9.49 8.76
CA VAL A 127 2.72 -9.37 7.51
C VAL A 127 3.38 -8.01 7.36
N TYR A 128 3.74 -7.35 8.47
CA TYR A 128 4.24 -5.96 8.47
C TYR A 128 5.39 -5.72 7.47
N GLU A 129 6.34 -6.65 7.35
CA GLU A 129 7.50 -6.53 6.45
C GLU A 129 7.12 -6.52 4.97
N VAL A 130 6.03 -7.20 4.60
CA VAL A 130 5.50 -7.27 3.23
C VAL A 130 4.16 -6.55 3.07
N ARG A 131 3.83 -5.64 4.00
CA ARG A 131 2.58 -4.86 3.93
C ARG A 131 2.47 -4.13 2.58
N PRO A 132 1.27 -4.04 1.99
CA PRO A 132 1.06 -3.40 0.69
C PRO A 132 1.54 -1.95 0.63
N LEU A 133 1.77 -1.46 -0.58
CA LEU A 133 2.14 -0.08 -0.85
C LEU A 133 1.10 0.90 -0.27
N ALA A 134 -0.19 0.59 -0.42
CA ALA A 134 -1.28 1.38 0.16
C ALA A 134 -1.14 1.52 1.69
N CYS A 135 -0.74 0.46 2.39
CA CYS A 135 -0.46 0.49 3.84
C CYS A 135 0.80 1.31 4.18
N ARG A 136 1.83 1.29 3.32
CA ARG A 136 3.06 2.07 3.55
C ARG A 136 2.85 3.56 3.32
N MET A 137 2.01 3.93 2.36
CA MET A 137 1.81 5.33 1.97
C MET A 137 0.74 6.04 2.82
N LYS A 138 -0.16 5.29 3.47
CA LYS A 138 -1.16 5.82 4.40
C LYS A 138 -0.57 5.90 5.82
N LEU A 139 -0.27 7.12 6.27
CA LEU A 139 0.27 7.36 7.60
C LEU A 139 -0.80 7.95 8.53
N SER A 140 -1.05 7.27 9.67
CA SER A 140 -1.89 7.81 10.74
C SER A 140 -1.23 9.00 11.43
N GLY A 141 -2.00 10.07 11.62
CA GLY A 141 -1.65 11.26 12.39
C GLY A 141 -2.34 11.37 13.77
N ASP A 142 -3.19 10.41 14.13
CA ASP A 142 -3.93 10.44 15.40
C ASP A 142 -3.26 9.59 16.48
N ASP A 143 -3.53 9.88 17.74
CA ASP A 143 -3.04 9.06 18.87
C ASP A 143 -3.46 7.58 18.69
N PRO A 144 -2.54 6.60 18.82
CA PRO A 144 -2.89 5.18 18.78
C PRO A 144 -4.01 4.78 19.76
N ALA A 145 -4.17 5.49 20.88
CA ALA A 145 -5.27 5.29 21.82
C ALA A 145 -6.66 5.53 21.19
N MET A 146 -6.74 6.31 20.11
CA MET A 146 -7.98 6.56 19.37
C MET A 146 -8.42 5.37 18.51
N CYS A 147 -7.62 4.30 18.44
CA CYS A 147 -7.99 3.07 17.73
C CYS A 147 -8.91 2.17 18.57
N GLU A 148 -8.99 2.38 19.89
CA GLU A 148 -9.82 1.57 20.81
C GLU A 148 -10.50 2.46 21.88
N PRO A 149 -11.84 2.68 21.80
CA PRO A 149 -12.74 2.32 20.71
C PRO A 149 -12.53 3.21 19.47
N PHE A 150 -12.69 2.64 18.28
CA PHE A 150 -12.62 3.36 17.02
C PHE A 150 -13.75 4.39 16.92
N GLU A 151 -13.49 5.63 17.31
CA GLU A 151 -14.41 6.75 17.21
C GLU A 151 -13.89 7.80 16.22
N GLY A 152 -14.50 7.85 15.04
CA GLY A 152 -14.33 8.94 14.07
C GLY A 152 -13.52 8.61 12.81
N SER A 153 -13.40 9.62 11.95
CA SER A 153 -12.46 9.56 10.83
C SER A 153 -11.06 9.84 11.39
N HIS A 154 -10.03 9.22 10.83
CA HIS A 154 -8.62 9.48 11.21
C HIS A 154 -7.92 10.38 10.19
N GLN A 155 -6.85 11.07 10.58
CA GLN A 155 -6.03 11.88 9.67
C GLN A 155 -5.02 11.00 8.95
N LEU A 156 -5.19 10.88 7.63
CA LEU A 156 -4.22 10.24 6.75
C LEU A 156 -3.30 11.31 6.16
N VAL A 157 -2.00 11.21 6.41
CA VAL A 157 -1.00 12.05 5.74
C VAL A 157 -0.62 11.35 4.43
N ALA A 158 -1.16 11.83 3.30
CA ALA A 158 -0.72 11.41 1.98
C ALA A 158 0.61 12.09 1.66
N ALA A 159 1.67 11.31 1.51
CA ALA A 159 3.00 11.86 1.47
C ALA A 159 3.43 12.29 0.04
N GLN A 160 3.24 13.58 -0.27
CA GLN A 160 4.10 14.48 -1.11
C GLN A 160 4.42 14.08 -2.59
N PRO A 161 5.01 14.98 -3.42
CA PRO A 161 5.09 14.87 -4.89
C PRO A 161 5.75 13.61 -5.48
N ALA A 162 6.54 12.87 -4.71
CA ALA A 162 7.08 11.57 -5.14
C ALA A 162 6.00 10.49 -5.28
N PHE A 163 4.80 10.73 -4.74
CA PHE A 163 3.63 9.85 -4.83
C PHE A 163 3.36 9.39 -6.26
N LEU A 164 3.36 10.30 -7.24
CA LEU A 164 3.07 9.96 -8.63
C LEU A 164 4.11 8.99 -9.22
N HIS A 165 5.39 9.20 -8.93
CA HIS A 165 6.46 8.32 -9.44
C HIS A 165 6.45 6.95 -8.77
N LEU A 166 6.20 6.90 -7.46
CA LEU A 166 6.06 5.65 -6.69
C LEU A 166 4.85 4.86 -7.19
N TYR A 167 3.73 5.54 -7.39
CA TYR A 167 2.50 4.95 -7.89
C TYR A 167 2.65 4.46 -9.34
N SER A 168 3.30 5.23 -10.22
CA SER A 168 3.62 4.80 -11.59
C SER A 168 4.45 3.53 -11.59
N ALA A 169 5.56 3.48 -10.82
CA ALA A 169 6.40 2.29 -10.73
C ALA A 169 5.61 1.07 -10.22
N PHE A 170 4.67 1.28 -9.30
CA PHE A 170 3.78 0.24 -8.80
C PHE A 170 2.80 -0.28 -9.86
N VAL A 171 2.21 0.62 -10.64
CA VAL A 171 1.33 0.29 -11.76
C VAL A 171 2.10 -0.52 -12.80
N ASP A 172 3.30 -0.09 -13.19
CA ASP A 172 4.14 -0.79 -14.16
C ASP A 172 4.48 -2.22 -13.70
N LEU A 173 4.87 -2.37 -12.43
CA LEU A 173 5.11 -3.68 -11.79
C LEU A 173 3.88 -4.58 -11.83
N SER A 174 2.72 -3.99 -11.52
CA SER A 174 1.44 -4.71 -11.48
C SER A 174 1.07 -5.20 -12.88
N HIS A 175 1.18 -4.35 -13.90
CA HIS A 175 0.98 -4.73 -15.30
C HIS A 175 1.94 -5.84 -15.74
N GLN A 176 3.23 -5.71 -15.44
CA GLN A 176 4.22 -6.71 -15.82
C GLN A 176 3.89 -8.08 -15.22
N TYR A 177 3.57 -8.14 -13.93
CA TYR A 177 3.23 -9.38 -13.26
C TYR A 177 1.94 -10.00 -13.80
N VAL A 178 0.89 -9.18 -13.92
CA VAL A 178 -0.40 -9.65 -14.42
C VAL A 178 -0.26 -10.18 -15.85
N ASN A 179 0.50 -9.49 -16.71
CA ASN A 179 0.75 -9.95 -18.08
C ASN A 179 1.56 -11.24 -18.15
N GLN A 180 2.46 -11.49 -17.19
CA GLN A 180 3.20 -12.75 -17.08
C GLN A 180 2.30 -13.93 -16.65
N VAL A 181 1.33 -13.67 -15.76
CA VAL A 181 0.45 -14.72 -15.23
C VAL A 181 -0.72 -15.03 -16.18
N TYR A 182 -1.31 -14.01 -16.80
CA TYR A 182 -2.56 -14.13 -17.56
C TYR A 182 -2.45 -13.80 -19.05
N GLY A 183 -1.25 -13.43 -19.54
CA GLY A 183 -1.08 -12.89 -20.88
C GLY A 183 -1.50 -11.42 -20.97
N GLN A 184 -1.49 -10.83 -22.17
CA GLN A 184 -1.85 -9.42 -22.35
C GLN A 184 -3.29 -9.17 -21.88
N VAL A 185 -3.44 -8.42 -20.80
CA VAL A 185 -4.74 -7.96 -20.29
C VAL A 185 -4.77 -6.45 -20.20
N SER A 186 -5.95 -5.91 -20.48
CA SER A 186 -6.30 -4.49 -20.31
C SER A 186 -7.63 -4.40 -19.56
N GLY A 187 -7.85 -3.31 -18.85
CA GLY A 187 -9.18 -3.02 -18.31
C GLY A 187 -9.30 -1.66 -17.64
N GLU A 188 -10.53 -1.32 -17.28
CA GLU A 188 -10.94 0.02 -16.84
C GLU A 188 -10.76 0.25 -15.31
N ASP A 189 -10.09 -0.65 -14.59
CA ASP A 189 -9.87 -0.48 -13.15
C ASP A 189 -8.83 0.61 -12.83
N MET A 190 -8.73 0.99 -11.54
CA MET A 190 -7.90 2.10 -11.07
C MET A 190 -6.40 1.96 -11.41
N PHE A 191 -5.92 0.75 -11.70
CA PHE A 191 -4.53 0.50 -12.09
C PHE A 191 -4.38 0.08 -13.56
N GLY A 192 -5.47 0.02 -14.34
CA GLY A 192 -5.46 -0.45 -15.72
C GLY A 192 -5.26 -1.96 -15.89
N VAL A 193 -5.29 -2.74 -14.80
CA VAL A 193 -4.86 -4.14 -14.77
C VAL A 193 -6.00 -5.15 -14.99
N GLY A 194 -7.22 -4.73 -15.33
CA GLY A 194 -8.31 -5.64 -15.75
C GLY A 194 -8.91 -6.53 -14.66
N ARG A 195 -9.37 -5.94 -13.56
CA ARG A 195 -9.87 -6.56 -12.31
C ARG A 195 -8.83 -7.32 -11.50
N HIS A 196 -7.54 -7.06 -11.73
CA HIS A 196 -6.44 -7.71 -11.01
C HIS A 196 -5.97 -6.94 -9.76
N ALA A 197 -6.74 -5.92 -9.36
CA ALA A 197 -6.62 -5.21 -8.10
C ALA A 197 -7.94 -5.20 -7.34
N GLY A 198 -7.87 -5.03 -6.03
CA GLY A 198 -9.04 -4.97 -5.16
C GLY A 198 -8.64 -4.82 -3.70
N ASP A 199 -9.62 -4.80 -2.81
CA ASP A 199 -9.35 -4.74 -1.38
C ASP A 199 -8.66 -6.03 -0.89
N ILE A 200 -7.71 -5.92 0.04
CA ILE A 200 -6.93 -7.03 0.59
C ILE A 200 -7.80 -8.18 1.10
N ARG A 201 -8.99 -7.88 1.65
CA ARG A 201 -9.94 -8.88 2.16
C ARG A 201 -10.59 -9.71 1.05
N GLN A 202 -10.53 -9.26 -0.20
CA GLN A 202 -10.98 -10.01 -1.37
C GLN A 202 -9.98 -11.10 -1.76
N PHE A 203 -8.69 -10.85 -1.56
CA PHE A 203 -7.63 -11.83 -1.79
C PHE A 203 -7.53 -12.80 -0.62
N PHE A 204 -7.78 -12.30 0.59
CA PHE A 204 -7.63 -13.03 1.84
C PHE A 204 -8.86 -12.78 2.73
N PRO A 205 -9.90 -13.60 2.61
CA PRO A 205 -11.09 -13.44 3.45
C PRO A 205 -10.72 -13.60 4.93
N THR A 206 -11.26 -12.72 5.77
CA THR A 206 -11.16 -12.87 7.22
C THR A 206 -11.80 -14.20 7.62
N GLN A 207 -11.04 -15.09 8.26
CA GLN A 207 -11.60 -16.33 8.81
C GLN A 207 -12.60 -15.94 9.91
N ARG A 208 -13.85 -16.42 9.79
CA ARG A 208 -14.88 -16.24 10.82
C ARG A 208 -14.61 -17.11 12.04
#